data_AF-A0A660PCY6-F1
#
_entry.id   AF-A0A660PCY6-F1
#
_cell.length_a   1.000
_cell.length_b   1.000
_cell.length_c   1.000
_cell.angle_alpha   90.00
_cell.angle_beta   90.00
_cell.angle_gamma   90.00
#
_symmetry.space_group_name_H-M   'P 1'
#
loop_
_entity.id
_entity.type
_entity.pdbx_description
1 polymer ?
#
loop_
_entity_poly.entity_id
_entity_poly.type
_entity_poly.pdbx_seq_one_letter_code
_entity_poly.pdbx_strand_id
1 'polypeptide(L)'
;MENKNIIWRNSMNYGAILGLSLILLSVIGYVLNMQESSVLGILNYVVMAVLVFLGSKNLRDKYSSGYIKYGRALGSSFLIGFFGGILLAFYIYVF
;
A
#
# COMPACT_ATOMS: atom_id res chain seq x y z
N MET A 1 5.76 -17.27 18.29
CA MET A 1 5.09 -15.95 18.29
C MET A 1 5.88 -14.86 17.52
N GLU A 2 7.11 -15.15 17.07
CA GLU A 2 8.01 -14.20 16.36
C GLU A 2 7.49 -13.75 14.98
N ASN A 3 6.82 -14.64 14.26
CA ASN A 3 6.36 -14.40 12.89
C ASN A 3 5.18 -13.42 12.77
N LYS A 4 4.41 -13.17 13.84
CA LYS A 4 3.26 -12.25 13.82
C LYS A 4 3.72 -10.79 13.84
N ASN A 5 4.69 -10.44 14.69
CA ASN A 5 5.25 -9.09 14.76
C ASN A 5 5.85 -8.61 13.44
N ILE A 6 6.46 -9.52 12.68
CA ILE A 6 7.07 -9.23 11.39
C ILE A 6 6.03 -8.80 10.35
N ILE A 7 4.88 -9.48 10.28
CA ILE A 7 3.81 -9.13 9.33
C ILE A 7 3.29 -7.74 9.65
N TRP A 8 2.98 -7.47 10.92
CA TRP A 8 2.46 -6.17 11.35
C TRP A 8 3.44 -5.03 11.03
N ARG A 9 4.72 -5.20 11.38
CA ARG A 9 5.75 -4.21 11.07
C ARG A 9 5.94 -4.00 9.57
N ASN A 10 5.96 -5.07 8.78
CA ASN A 10 6.06 -4.96 7.32
C ASN A 10 4.83 -4.26 6.73
N SER A 11 3.62 -4.65 7.16
CA SER A 11 2.38 -4.06 6.67
C SER A 11 2.24 -2.60 7.05
N MET A 12 2.67 -2.18 8.23
CA MET A 12 2.68 -0.76 8.63
C MET A 12 3.66 0.06 7.79
N ASN A 13 4.88 -0.44 7.57
CA ASN A 13 5.87 0.27 6.75
C ASN A 13 5.44 0.40 5.29
N TYR A 14 5.00 -0.69 4.66
CA TYR A 14 4.53 -0.65 3.27
C TYR A 14 3.18 0.04 3.13
N GLY A 15 2.31 -0.04 4.13
CA GLY A 15 1.07 0.74 4.18
C GLY A 15 1.34 2.23 4.27
N ALA A 16 2.34 2.65 5.06
CA ALA A 16 2.77 4.04 5.12
C ALA A 16 3.32 4.54 3.77
N ILE A 17 4.16 3.75 3.13
CA ILE A 17 4.67 4.05 1.78
C ILE A 17 3.52 4.14 0.77
N LEU A 18 2.54 3.24 0.84
CA LEU A 18 1.37 3.24 -0.03
C LEU A 18 0.51 4.49 0.18
N GLY A 19 0.15 4.81 1.42
CA GLY A 19 -0.62 6.00 1.74
C GLY A 19 0.08 7.27 1.28
N LEU A 20 1.37 7.44 1.60
CA LEU A 20 2.16 8.59 1.17
C LEU A 20 2.28 8.70 -0.36
N SER A 21 2.46 7.58 -1.05
CA SER A 21 2.55 7.58 -2.52
C SER A 21 1.23 7.99 -3.16
N LEU A 22 0.09 7.53 -2.63
CA LEU A 22 -1.23 7.92 -3.12
C LEU A 22 -1.53 9.40 -2.83
N ILE A 23 -1.12 9.91 -1.65
CA ILE A 23 -1.23 11.33 -1.33
C ILE A 23 -0.39 12.17 -2.29
N LEU A 24 0.87 11.79 -2.53
CA LEU A 24 1.74 12.46 -3.50
C LEU A 24 1.12 12.50 -4.89
N LEU A 25 0.54 11.39 -5.36
CA LEU A 25 -0.17 11.34 -6.63
C LEU A 25 -1.40 12.24 -6.66
N SER A 26 -2.16 12.31 -5.56
CA SER A 26 -3.31 13.20 -5.43
C SER A 26 -2.87 14.67 -5.55
N VAL A 27 -1.81 15.07 -4.85
CA VAL A 27 -1.26 16.43 -4.91
C VAL A 27 -0.73 16.77 -6.31
N ILE A 28 -0.02 15.85 -6.96
CA ILE A 28 0.46 16.06 -8.33
C ILE A 28 -0.73 16.19 -9.31
N GLY A 29 -1.73 15.33 -9.18
CA GLY A 29 -2.97 15.40 -9.96
C GLY A 29 -3.71 16.72 -9.75
N TYR A 30 -3.67 17.25 -8.52
CA TYR A 30 -4.24 18.55 -8.19
C TYR A 30 -3.50 19.69 -8.90
N VAL A 31 -2.17 19.75 -8.80
CA VAL A 31 -1.34 20.80 -9.43
C VAL A 31 -1.47 20.79 -10.96
N LEU A 32 -1.58 19.61 -11.56
CA LEU A 32 -1.74 19.45 -13.01
C LEU A 32 -3.19 19.62 -13.49
N ASN A 33 -4.15 19.88 -12.59
CA ASN A 33 -5.59 19.96 -12.92
C ASN A 33 -6.14 18.68 -13.59
N MET A 34 -5.56 17.52 -13.28
CA MET A 34 -5.86 16.22 -13.90
C MET A 34 -6.72 15.30 -13.01
N GLN A 35 -7.41 15.88 -12.02
CA GLN A 35 -8.15 15.14 -10.99
C GLN A 35 -9.21 14.19 -11.58
N GLU A 36 -9.92 14.63 -12.62
CA GLU A 36 -10.95 13.85 -13.32
C GLU A 36 -10.39 13.00 -14.49
N SER A 37 -9.07 13.00 -14.70
CA SER A 37 -8.49 12.28 -15.83
C SER A 37 -8.50 10.77 -15.58
N SER A 38 -8.96 10.01 -16.57
CA SER A 38 -8.91 8.53 -16.51
C SER A 38 -7.47 8.02 -16.37
N VAL A 39 -6.48 8.79 -16.85
CA VAL A 39 -5.05 8.49 -16.72
C VAL A 39 -4.61 8.49 -15.26
N LEU A 40 -4.98 9.52 -14.49
CA LEU A 40 -4.64 9.60 -13.06
C LEU A 40 -5.33 8.49 -12.26
N GLY A 41 -6.57 8.15 -12.61
CA GLY A 41 -7.29 7.02 -12.02
C GLY A 41 -6.57 5.70 -12.23
N ILE A 42 -6.19 5.38 -13.49
CA ILE A 42 -5.44 4.17 -13.82
C ILE A 42 -4.10 4.14 -13.06
N LEU A 43 -3.40 5.28 -13.00
CA LEU A 43 -2.10 5.38 -12.36
C LEU A 43 -2.19 5.14 -10.85
N ASN A 44 -3.24 5.64 -10.18
CA ASN A 44 -3.52 5.32 -8.77
C ASN A 44 -3.69 3.81 -8.55
N TYR A 45 -4.50 3.14 -9.38
CA TYR A 45 -4.70 1.69 -9.26
C TYR A 45 -3.40 0.91 -9.51
N VAL A 46 -2.58 1.33 -10.47
CA VAL A 46 -1.28 0.70 -10.76
C VAL A 46 -0.34 0.84 -9.57
N VAL A 47 -0.20 2.04 -8.99
CA VAL A 47 0.67 2.26 -7.84
C VAL A 47 0.21 1.47 -6.63
N MET A 48 -1.10 1.43 -6.38
CA MET A 48 -1.68 0.63 -5.31
C MET A 48 -1.36 -0.86 -5.50
N ALA A 49 -1.57 -1.41 -6.70
CA ALA A 49 -1.28 -2.82 -7.01
C ALA A 49 0.22 -3.15 -6.87
N VAL A 50 1.10 -2.30 -7.40
CA VAL A 50 2.56 -2.50 -7.35
C VAL A 50 3.07 -2.48 -5.91
N LEU A 51 2.65 -1.51 -5.10
CA LEU A 51 3.13 -1.38 -3.72
C LEU A 51 2.61 -2.51 -2.83
N VAL A 52 1.35 -2.92 -2.99
CA VAL A 52 0.80 -4.10 -2.30
C VAL A 52 1.57 -5.36 -2.69
N PHE A 53 1.84 -5.55 -3.99
CA PHE A 53 2.61 -6.69 -4.49
C PHE A 53 4.04 -6.70 -3.94
N LEU A 54 4.73 -5.55 -3.96
CA LEU A 54 6.09 -5.42 -3.42
C LEU A 54 6.14 -5.67 -1.91
N GLY A 55 5.16 -5.18 -1.15
CA GLY A 55 5.10 -5.41 0.30
C GLY A 55 4.89 -6.89 0.64
N SER A 56 4.02 -7.58 -0.10
CA SER A 56 3.77 -9.02 0.07
C SER A 56 4.93 -9.87 -0.45
N LYS A 57 5.60 -9.46 -1.54
CA LYS A 57 6.84 -10.10 -2.03
C LYS A 57 7.98 -9.97 -1.02
N ASN A 58 8.18 -8.78 -0.44
CA ASN A 58 9.20 -8.56 0.58
C ASN A 58 8.95 -9.41 1.83
N LEU A 59 7.67 -9.60 2.21
CA LEU A 59 7.31 -10.51 3.29
C LEU A 59 7.71 -11.97 2.99
N ARG A 60 7.45 -12.43 1.75
CA ARG A 60 7.78 -13.78 1.30
C ARG A 60 9.29 -14.02 1.26
N ASP A 61 10.01 -13.12 0.61
CA ASP A 61 11.43 -13.30 0.29
C ASP A 61 12.32 -13.14 1.53
N LYS A 62 12.03 -12.19 2.43
CA LYS A 62 12.86 -11.95 3.62
C LYS A 62 12.51 -12.80 4.84
N TYR A 63 11.25 -13.20 5.00
CA TYR A 63 10.78 -13.78 6.27
C TYR A 63 10.15 -15.16 6.15
N SER A 64 9.92 -15.64 4.92
CA SER A 64 9.33 -16.97 4.70
C SER A 64 10.17 -17.83 3.75
N SER A 65 11.45 -17.48 3.55
CA SER A 65 12.41 -18.23 2.74
C SER A 65 11.89 -18.61 1.35
N GLY A 66 11.08 -17.72 0.74
CA GLY A 66 10.50 -17.92 -0.59
C GLY A 66 9.11 -18.58 -0.64
N TYR A 67 8.61 -19.12 0.49
CA TYR A 67 7.32 -19.82 0.52
C TYR A 67 6.34 -19.20 1.51
N ILE A 68 5.23 -18.68 1.01
CA ILE A 68 4.17 -18.07 1.83
C ILE A 68 2.83 -18.78 1.61
N LYS A 69 2.12 -19.10 2.70
CA LYS A 69 0.75 -19.62 2.62
C LYS A 69 -0.20 -18.55 2.11
N TYR A 70 -1.20 -18.93 1.31
CA TYR A 70 -2.16 -18.01 0.70
C TYR A 70 -2.82 -17.04 1.71
N GLY A 71 -3.36 -17.57 2.82
CA GLY A 71 -3.99 -16.74 3.85
C GLY A 71 -3.04 -15.72 4.49
N ARG A 72 -1.73 -16.02 4.54
CA ARG A 72 -0.71 -15.10 5.06
C ARG A 72 -0.34 -14.01 4.05
N ALA A 73 -0.28 -14.36 2.76
CA ALA A 73 -0.06 -13.39 1.69
C ALA A 73 -1.24 -12.42 1.55
N LEU A 74 -2.47 -12.95 1.54
CA LEU A 74 -3.68 -12.13 1.54
C LEU A 74 -3.77 -11.22 2.77
N GLY A 75 -3.57 -11.77 3.97
CA GLY A 75 -3.61 -10.98 5.20
C GLY A 75 -2.57 -9.85 5.20
N SER A 76 -1.37 -10.09 4.67
CA SER A 76 -0.35 -9.06 4.50
C SER A 76 -0.80 -7.95 3.55
N SER A 77 -1.30 -8.32 2.36
CA SER A 77 -1.78 -7.37 1.37
C SER A 77 -2.95 -6.53 1.90
N PHE A 78 -3.90 -7.17 2.59
CA PHE A 78 -5.03 -6.49 3.21
C PHE A 78 -4.57 -5.50 4.29
N LEU A 79 -3.65 -5.91 5.18
CA LEU A 79 -3.12 -5.02 6.21
C LEU A 79 -2.36 -3.82 5.61
N ILE A 80 -1.59 -4.04 4.54
CA ILE A 80 -0.91 -2.95 3.82
C ILE A 80 -1.94 -1.94 3.29
N GLY A 81 -2.98 -2.43 2.62
CA GLY A 81 -4.07 -1.58 2.12
C GLY A 81 -4.83 -0.87 3.25
N PHE A 82 -5.08 -1.56 4.37
CA PHE A 82 -5.73 -0.99 5.54
C PHE A 82 -4.94 0.17 6.14
N PHE A 83 -3.65 0.00 6.38
CA PHE A 83 -2.79 1.07 6.91
C PHE A 83 -2.63 2.24 5.93
N GLY A 84 -2.46 1.96 4.64
CA GLY A 84 -2.40 3.01 3.62
C GLY A 84 -3.72 3.76 3.44
N GLY A 85 -4.85 3.04 3.55
CA GLY A 85 -6.19 3.59 3.49
C GLY A 85 -6.50 4.53 4.67
N ILE A 86 -6.04 4.20 5.88
CA ILE A 86 -6.13 5.12 7.02
C ILE A 86 -5.43 6.44 6.72
N LEU A 87 -4.18 6.39 6.23
CA LEU A 87 -3.43 7.60 5.89
C LEU A 87 -4.11 8.42 4.79
N LEU A 88 -4.60 7.75 3.75
CA LEU A 88 -5.33 8.41 2.68
C LEU A 88 -6.63 9.05 3.18
N ALA A 89 -7.37 8.37 4.05
CA ALA A 89 -8.60 8.89 4.65
C ALA A 89 -8.32 10.13 5.52
N PHE A 90 -7.23 10.12 6.29
CA PHE A 90 -6.78 11.31 7.02
C PHE A 90 -6.48 12.49 6.08
N TYR A 91 -5.80 12.23 4.96
CA TYR A 91 -5.53 13.27 3.96
C TYR A 91 -6.82 13.84 3.37
N ILE A 92 -7.72 13.00 2.87
CA ILE A 92 -9.01 13.41 2.27
C ILE A 92 -9.92 14.16 3.27
N TYR A 93 -9.83 13.84 4.56
CA TYR A 93 -10.62 14.51 5.58
C TYR A 93 -10.08 15.91 5.92
N VAL A 94 -8.76 16.09 5.86
CA VAL A 94 -8.10 17.36 6.22
C VAL A 94 -7.98 18.33 5.04
N PHE A 95 -7.86 17.81 3.82
CA PHE A 95 -7.67 18.55 2.55
C PHE A 95 -8.83 18.31 1.60
#